data_AF-A0A9P6UYN6-F1
#
_entry.id   AF-A0A9P6UYN6-F1
#
_cell.length_a   1.000
_cell.length_b   1.000
_cell.length_c   1.000
_cell.angle_alpha   90.00
_cell.angle_beta   90.00
_cell.angle_gamma   90.00
#
_symmetry.space_group_name_H-M   'P 1'
#
loop_
_entity.id
_entity.type
_entity.pdbx_description
1 polymer ?
#
loop_
_entity_poly.entity_id
_entity_poly.type
_entity_poly.pdbx_seq_one_letter_code
_entity_poly.pdbx_strand_id
1 'polypeptide(L)'
;MARCGDIFCRAHCSKEVPLDQALDFNPKDGALSRACVGCFEAYEQWLGVIPSTIPTGRNDGDGINNQLSRDEHGSSTAGTTTTKKPSPSSSSTSSSRKLNTGRPDSDAYAICPTRLVVEHILIENRDAVEEEYYGGDTTTYNSYISNMNSATHVEHVKAAEQLNKLLHDRPAPEELVEKNILKDPKVAPALQQHAEELKKAQLEDTLTHKIESRPAPEELVQQHILHETSVAPGIQQQTEELKRAQLESTLNSKLEHRPTPEELVKKHIL
;
A
#
# COMPACT_ATOMS: atom_id res chain seq x y z
N MET A 1 16.08 -26.80 -5.05
CA MET A 1 15.14 -25.76 -4.60
C MET A 1 13.82 -26.32 -4.12
N ALA A 2 13.66 -26.41 -2.79
CA ALA A 2 12.40 -26.79 -2.17
C ALA A 2 11.40 -25.63 -2.29
N ARG A 3 10.25 -25.85 -2.96
CA ARG A 3 9.17 -24.86 -3.05
C ARG A 3 7.94 -25.40 -2.34
N CYS A 4 7.63 -24.87 -1.16
CA CYS A 4 6.39 -25.18 -0.44
C CYS A 4 5.80 -23.88 0.12
N GLY A 5 4.61 -23.52 -0.35
CA GLY A 5 3.91 -22.27 -0.01
C GLY A 5 2.69 -22.43 0.88
N ASP A 6 2.47 -23.60 1.48
CA ASP A 6 1.26 -23.88 2.26
C ASP A 6 1.52 -23.77 3.78
N ILE A 7 0.66 -23.00 4.45
CA ILE A 7 0.70 -22.74 5.90
C ILE A 7 0.16 -23.98 6.63
N PHE A 8 1.04 -24.90 7.01
CA PHE A 8 0.64 -26.12 7.73
C PHE A 8 0.78 -25.98 9.25
N CYS A 9 -0.13 -26.61 9.99
CA CYS A 9 -0.13 -26.64 11.46
C CYS A 9 0.96 -27.57 12.04
N ARG A 10 1.26 -27.44 13.35
CA ARG A 10 2.39 -28.16 13.98
C ARG A 10 2.35 -29.68 13.80
N ALA A 11 1.16 -30.26 13.76
CA ALA A 11 0.93 -31.69 13.62
C ALA A 11 1.19 -32.24 12.20
N HIS A 12 1.20 -31.39 11.16
CA HIS A 12 1.34 -31.80 9.76
C HIS A 12 2.73 -31.48 9.15
N CYS A 13 3.62 -30.84 9.91
CA CYS A 13 5.04 -30.67 9.59
C CYS A 13 5.88 -31.25 10.72
N SER A 14 5.92 -32.58 10.80
CA SER A 14 6.64 -33.35 11.83
C SER A 14 8.04 -33.80 11.39
N LYS A 15 8.40 -33.59 10.12
CA LYS A 15 9.69 -33.99 9.55
C LYS A 15 10.59 -32.78 9.38
N GLU A 16 11.90 -32.98 9.48
CA GLU A 16 12.90 -31.92 9.42
C GLU A 16 13.87 -32.18 8.26
N VAL A 17 14.24 -31.12 7.56
CA VAL A 17 15.15 -31.15 6.42
C VAL A 17 16.20 -30.06 6.60
N PRO A 18 17.51 -30.38 6.43
CA PRO A 18 18.56 -29.38 6.54
C PRO A 18 18.64 -28.52 5.28
N LEU A 19 18.47 -27.21 5.45
CA LEU A 19 18.47 -26.22 4.38
C LEU A 19 19.53 -25.15 4.61
N ASP A 20 20.12 -24.62 3.54
CA ASP A 20 21.00 -23.46 3.61
C ASP A 20 20.22 -22.12 3.54
N GLN A 21 20.94 -21.00 3.56
CA GLN A 21 20.35 -19.66 3.48
C GLN A 21 19.66 -19.37 2.13
N ALA A 22 19.92 -20.19 1.11
CA ALA A 22 19.29 -20.14 -0.20
C ALA A 22 18.10 -21.11 -0.35
N LEU A 23 17.72 -21.84 0.72
CA LEU A 23 16.65 -22.85 0.74
C LEU A 23 16.94 -24.07 -0.15
N ASP A 24 18.22 -24.39 -0.34
CA ASP A 24 18.67 -25.61 -0.97
C ASP A 24 19.08 -26.67 0.06
N PHE A 25 19.01 -27.95 -0.33
CA PHE A 25 19.32 -29.07 0.56
C PHE A 25 20.82 -29.12 0.85
N ASN A 26 21.20 -28.98 2.12
CA ASN A 26 22.59 -29.06 2.55
C ASN A 26 22.74 -29.89 3.83
N PRO A 27 23.13 -31.18 3.73
CA PRO A 27 23.16 -32.10 4.87
C PRO A 27 24.35 -31.87 5.83
N LYS A 28 25.34 -31.05 5.46
CA LYS A 28 26.53 -30.82 6.28
C LYS A 28 26.43 -29.54 7.10
N ASP A 29 26.01 -28.45 6.46
CA ASP A 29 26.03 -27.10 7.06
C ASP A 29 24.65 -26.42 7.06
N GLY A 30 23.58 -27.14 6.68
CA GLY A 30 22.22 -26.63 6.64
C GLY A 30 21.54 -26.62 8.02
N ALA A 31 20.76 -25.58 8.30
CA ALA A 31 19.93 -25.51 9.49
C ALA A 31 18.69 -26.40 9.34
N LEU A 32 18.37 -27.18 10.39
CA LEU A 32 17.19 -28.04 10.39
C LEU A 32 15.92 -27.20 10.35
N SER A 33 15.18 -27.33 9.25
CA SER A 33 13.94 -26.63 9.01
C SER A 33 12.78 -27.61 8.90
N ARG A 34 11.63 -27.24 9.47
CA ARG A 34 10.43 -28.07 9.43
C ARG A 34 9.90 -28.14 8.01
N ALA A 35 9.65 -29.35 7.53
CA ALA A 35 9.17 -29.63 6.18
C ALA A 35 7.83 -30.35 6.21
N CYS A 36 7.01 -30.10 5.19
CA CYS A 36 5.85 -30.94 4.91
C CYS A 36 6.31 -32.32 4.40
N VAL A 37 5.38 -33.28 4.35
CA VAL A 37 5.67 -34.65 3.90
C VAL A 37 6.28 -34.67 2.48
N GLY A 38 5.77 -33.85 1.55
CA GLY A 38 6.29 -33.78 0.18
C GLY A 38 7.70 -33.18 0.06
N CYS A 39 8.03 -32.17 0.86
CA CYS A 39 9.40 -31.62 0.88
C CYS A 39 10.41 -32.57 1.52
N PHE A 40 9.98 -33.38 2.49
CA PHE A 40 10.84 -34.40 3.08
C PHE A 40 11.10 -35.55 2.10
N GLU A 41 10.09 -36.00 1.37
CA GLU A 41 10.26 -37.02 0.33
C GLU A 41 11.18 -36.54 -0.79
N ALA A 42 11.08 -35.26 -1.19
CA ALA A 42 12.00 -34.65 -2.14
C ALA A 42 13.45 -34.62 -1.62
N TYR A 43 13.65 -34.42 -0.31
CA TYR A 43 14.96 -34.51 0.32
C TYR A 43 15.50 -35.94 0.35
N GLU A 44 14.66 -36.94 0.65
CA GLU A 44 15.06 -38.36 0.61
C GLU A 44 15.40 -38.84 -0.81
N GLN A 45 14.69 -38.33 -1.82
CA GLN A 45 15.03 -38.54 -3.23
C GLN A 45 16.36 -37.87 -3.60
N TRP A 46 16.61 -36.66 -3.10
CA TRP A 46 17.88 -35.95 -3.29
C TRP A 46 19.06 -36.67 -2.63
N LEU A 47 18.84 -37.29 -1.47
CA LEU A 47 19.81 -38.18 -0.80
C LEU A 47 19.99 -39.54 -1.50
N GLY A 48 19.14 -39.88 -2.47
CA GLY A 48 19.17 -41.15 -3.19
C GLY A 48 18.65 -42.35 -2.40
N VAL A 49 17.88 -42.11 -1.32
CA VAL A 49 17.32 -43.17 -0.44
C VAL A 49 16.06 -43.79 -1.05
N ILE A 50 15.35 -43.06 -1.91
CA ILE A 50 14.14 -43.50 -2.60
C ILE A 50 14.34 -43.31 -4.12
N PRO A 51 14.05 -44.32 -4.97
CA PRO A 51 14.09 -44.15 -6.43
C PRO A 51 13.01 -43.16 -6.89
N SER A 52 13.32 -42.32 -7.90
CA SER A 52 12.38 -41.29 -8.34
C SER A 52 11.09 -41.91 -8.88
N THR A 53 9.98 -41.62 -8.20
CA THR A 53 8.64 -41.84 -8.75
C THR A 53 8.21 -40.51 -9.36
N ILE A 54 8.27 -40.42 -10.68
CA ILE A 54 7.71 -39.29 -11.42
C ILE A 54 6.18 -39.46 -11.42
N PRO A 55 5.37 -38.54 -10.86
CA PRO A 55 3.99 -38.42 -11.25
C PRO A 55 3.95 -37.58 -12.53
N THR A 56 3.69 -38.25 -13.66
CA THR A 56 3.29 -37.59 -14.90
C THR A 56 1.89 -36.98 -14.75
N GLY A 57 1.76 -35.68 -15.05
CA GLY A 57 0.50 -34.99 -15.38
C GLY A 57 0.20 -33.82 -14.43
N ARG A 58 0.22 -32.55 -14.87
CA ARG A 58 -0.35 -32.01 -16.11
C ARG A 58 0.53 -30.94 -16.77
N ASN A 59 0.55 -31.01 -18.10
CA ASN A 59 1.07 -30.03 -19.05
C ASN A 59 0.32 -28.70 -18.97
N ASP A 60 1.04 -27.60 -19.18
CA ASP A 60 0.96 -26.71 -20.36
C ASP A 60 2.32 -25.96 -20.39
N GLY A 61 3.24 -26.24 -21.33
CA GLY A 61 3.31 -25.59 -22.66
C GLY A 61 3.72 -24.12 -22.49
N ASP A 62 4.93 -23.64 -22.78
CA ASP A 62 5.82 -23.93 -23.90
C ASP A 62 7.29 -23.70 -23.52
N GLY A 63 8.17 -24.51 -24.09
CA GLY A 63 9.59 -24.20 -24.17
C GLY A 63 10.01 -24.16 -25.63
N ILE A 64 10.75 -23.13 -26.03
CA ILE A 64 11.85 -23.33 -26.98
C ILE A 64 13.01 -22.37 -26.71
N ASN A 65 14.14 -22.98 -26.31
CA ASN A 65 15.54 -22.71 -26.67
C ASN A 65 16.06 -21.26 -26.77
N ASN A 66 17.18 -21.01 -26.08
CA ASN A 66 18.43 -20.86 -26.85
C ASN A 66 19.70 -21.17 -26.04
N GLN A 67 20.62 -21.89 -26.67
CA GLN A 67 21.99 -22.08 -26.24
C GLN A 67 22.82 -20.81 -26.53
N LEU A 68 23.56 -20.37 -25.51
CA LEU A 68 24.92 -19.81 -25.53
C LEU A 68 25.41 -19.14 -26.83
N SER A 69 25.73 -17.83 -26.76
CA SER A 69 27.11 -17.31 -26.92
C SER A 69 27.19 -15.79 -26.75
N ARG A 70 28.39 -15.35 -26.38
CA ARG A 70 28.82 -14.01 -25.91
C ARG A 70 28.92 -12.96 -27.03
N ASP A 71 29.10 -11.73 -26.54
CA ASP A 71 29.80 -10.56 -27.12
C ASP A 71 28.96 -9.45 -27.81
N GLU A 72 28.90 -8.30 -27.10
CA GLU A 72 29.33 -6.94 -27.49
C GLU A 72 28.67 -6.12 -28.63
N HIS A 73 28.30 -4.87 -28.24
CA HIS A 73 28.26 -3.59 -28.98
C HIS A 73 27.29 -3.32 -30.17
N GLY A 74 26.51 -2.22 -30.04
CA GLY A 74 26.42 -1.18 -31.08
C GLY A 74 25.09 -0.97 -31.86
N SER A 75 24.40 0.12 -31.51
CA SER A 75 23.76 1.14 -32.37
C SER A 75 22.82 0.78 -33.57
N SER A 76 21.60 1.33 -33.46
CA SER A 76 20.87 2.12 -34.48
C SER A 76 19.99 1.47 -35.58
N THR A 77 18.82 2.12 -35.72
CA THR A 77 17.98 2.42 -36.92
C THR A 77 16.81 1.53 -37.33
N ALA A 78 15.61 2.15 -37.17
CA ALA A 78 14.59 2.46 -38.19
C ALA A 78 13.60 1.39 -38.71
N GLY A 79 12.31 1.69 -38.43
CA GLY A 79 11.15 1.60 -39.35
C GLY A 79 10.55 0.21 -39.57
N THR A 80 9.25 -0.03 -39.80
CA THR A 80 8.05 0.79 -40.05
C THR A 80 6.87 -0.19 -40.22
N THR A 81 5.63 0.25 -39.97
CA THR A 81 4.31 -0.32 -40.40
C THR A 81 3.81 -1.63 -39.75
N THR A 82 2.51 -1.92 -39.51
CA THR A 82 1.20 -1.22 -39.56
C THR A 82 0.10 -2.24 -39.14
N THR A 83 -1.00 -1.76 -38.53
CA THR A 83 -2.35 -2.41 -38.35
C THR A 83 -2.47 -3.59 -37.36
N LYS A 84 -3.56 -3.82 -36.61
CA LYS A 84 -4.98 -3.42 -36.69
C LYS A 84 -5.69 -3.71 -35.35
N LYS A 85 -6.59 -2.82 -34.93
CA LYS A 85 -7.66 -3.05 -33.91
C LYS A 85 -8.73 -4.01 -34.51
N PRO A 86 -9.53 -4.73 -33.70
CA PRO A 86 -10.84 -4.15 -33.31
C PRO A 86 -11.42 -4.57 -31.94
N SER A 87 -12.31 -3.72 -31.44
CA SER A 87 -13.49 -4.02 -30.57
C SER A 87 -14.74 -3.60 -31.41
N PRO A 88 -16.05 -3.79 -31.05
CA PRO A 88 -16.69 -4.00 -29.73
C PRO A 88 -17.98 -4.91 -29.73
N SER A 89 -18.80 -4.79 -28.66
CA SER A 89 -20.26 -5.11 -28.47
C SER A 89 -20.59 -6.31 -27.55
N SER A 90 -21.05 -6.04 -26.31
CA SER A 90 -22.45 -6.05 -25.77
C SER A 90 -23.07 -7.46 -25.69
N SER A 91 -23.64 -7.96 -24.60
CA SER A 91 -24.79 -7.41 -23.85
C SER A 91 -25.05 -8.15 -22.53
N SER A 92 -25.69 -7.42 -21.63
CA SER A 92 -26.37 -7.78 -20.38
C SER A 92 -27.34 -8.98 -20.45
N THR A 93 -27.32 -9.83 -19.41
CA THR A 93 -28.54 -10.45 -18.86
C THR A 93 -28.42 -10.64 -17.36
N SER A 94 -29.36 -10.01 -16.64
CA SER A 94 -29.58 -10.04 -15.21
C SER A 94 -30.16 -11.40 -14.77
N SER A 95 -29.73 -11.91 -13.62
CA SER A 95 -30.51 -12.90 -12.86
C SER A 95 -30.36 -12.66 -11.37
N SER A 96 -31.42 -12.07 -10.82
CA SER A 96 -31.65 -11.81 -9.41
C SER A 96 -31.66 -13.11 -8.60
N ARG A 97 -30.80 -13.20 -7.58
CA ARG A 97 -31.10 -13.99 -6.38
C ARG A 97 -31.31 -13.02 -5.23
N LYS A 98 -32.57 -12.91 -4.83
CA LYS A 98 -32.99 -12.21 -3.62
C LYS A 98 -32.43 -12.99 -2.42
N LEU A 99 -31.48 -12.39 -1.70
CA LEU A 99 -31.16 -12.82 -0.33
C LEU A 99 -31.89 -11.89 0.62
N ASN A 100 -32.73 -12.51 1.41
CA ASN A 100 -33.58 -11.97 2.45
C ASN A 100 -32.73 -11.27 3.53
N THR A 101 -32.81 -9.95 3.63
CA THR A 101 -32.24 -9.19 4.76
C THR A 101 -33.28 -9.08 5.86
N GLY A 102 -33.36 -10.13 6.69
CA GLY A 102 -34.00 -10.05 8.00
C GLY A 102 -33.01 -9.45 9.00
N ARG A 103 -33.28 -8.21 9.43
CA ARG A 103 -32.77 -7.63 10.68
C ARG A 103 -33.04 -8.59 11.85
N PRO A 104 -32.11 -8.77 12.78
CA PRO A 104 -32.44 -8.90 14.18
C PRO A 104 -32.15 -7.57 14.86
N ASP A 105 -33.22 -6.94 15.32
CA ASP A 105 -33.17 -5.74 16.14
C ASP A 105 -32.42 -6.03 17.45
N SER A 106 -31.70 -5.00 17.86
CA SER A 106 -31.18 -4.77 19.21
C SER A 106 -32.23 -5.08 20.26
N ASP A 107 -31.91 -5.89 21.27
CA ASP A 107 -32.45 -5.69 22.61
C ASP A 107 -31.64 -6.42 23.69
N ALA A 108 -31.27 -5.61 24.69
CA ALA A 108 -31.20 -5.93 26.11
C ALA A 108 -30.25 -7.06 26.58
N TYR A 109 -29.04 -6.63 26.93
CA TYR A 109 -28.21 -7.28 27.96
C TYR A 109 -29.03 -7.36 29.26
N ALA A 110 -29.51 -8.55 29.61
CA ALA A 110 -30.29 -8.80 30.82
C ALA A 110 -29.40 -8.71 32.07
N ILE A 111 -29.31 -7.51 32.64
CA ILE A 111 -28.93 -7.30 34.03
C ILE A 111 -30.14 -7.73 34.88
N CYS A 112 -30.00 -8.82 35.62
CA CYS A 112 -31.04 -9.34 36.52
C CYS A 112 -31.08 -8.48 37.80
N PRO A 113 -32.15 -7.70 38.09
CA PRO A 113 -32.24 -6.94 39.33
C PRO A 113 -33.10 -7.71 40.32
N THR A 114 -32.48 -8.39 41.28
CA THR A 114 -33.23 -8.94 42.42
C THR A 114 -33.68 -7.80 43.33
N ARG A 115 -34.96 -7.44 43.17
CA ARG A 115 -35.69 -6.48 43.98
C ARG A 115 -36.06 -7.11 45.33
N LEU A 116 -35.63 -6.41 46.38
CA LEU A 116 -36.06 -6.53 47.78
C LEU A 116 -37.60 -6.63 47.93
N VAL A 117 -38.04 -7.64 48.67
CA VAL A 117 -39.23 -7.58 49.53
C VAL A 117 -38.82 -8.13 50.89
N VAL A 118 -38.73 -7.21 51.85
CA VAL A 118 -38.61 -7.49 53.28
C VAL A 118 -40.04 -7.49 53.81
N GLU A 119 -40.52 -8.63 54.30
CA GLU A 119 -41.55 -8.62 55.33
C GLU A 119 -41.16 -9.53 56.50
N HIS A 120 -41.47 -8.98 57.66
CA HIS A 120 -41.19 -9.41 59.02
C HIS A 120 -41.73 -10.80 59.38
N ILE A 121 -40.89 -11.60 60.05
CA ILE A 121 -41.32 -12.45 61.17
C ILE A 121 -40.30 -12.29 62.29
N LEU A 122 -40.69 -11.59 63.37
CA LEU A 122 -39.96 -11.56 64.63
C LEU A 122 -40.38 -12.78 65.47
N ILE A 123 -39.42 -13.70 65.63
CA ILE A 123 -38.94 -14.35 66.86
C ILE A 123 -40.00 -14.71 67.92
N GLU A 124 -40.23 -16.01 68.09
CA GLU A 124 -40.30 -16.64 69.41
C GLU A 124 -40.02 -18.14 69.25
N ASN A 125 -38.75 -18.52 69.47
CA ASN A 125 -38.30 -19.82 69.99
C ASN A 125 -36.80 -19.70 70.24
N ARG A 126 -36.49 -19.15 71.41
CA ARG A 126 -35.16 -19.14 72.02
C ARG A 126 -34.95 -20.54 72.59
N ASP A 127 -34.35 -21.43 71.81
CA ASP A 127 -33.65 -22.61 72.33
C ASP A 127 -32.57 -23.05 71.33
N ALA A 128 -31.32 -22.95 71.79
CA ALA A 128 -30.12 -23.62 71.29
C ALA A 128 -29.95 -23.77 69.76
N VAL A 129 -29.33 -22.78 69.12
CA VAL A 129 -28.57 -23.01 67.88
C VAL A 129 -27.21 -22.36 68.05
N GLU A 130 -26.19 -23.18 67.88
CA GLU A 130 -24.78 -22.85 68.01
C GLU A 130 -24.42 -21.61 67.19
N GLU A 131 -23.50 -20.83 67.73
CA GLU A 131 -22.86 -19.67 67.09
C GLU A 131 -21.93 -20.15 65.96
N GLU A 132 -22.50 -20.77 64.91
CA GLU A 132 -21.77 -21.04 63.68
C GLU A 132 -21.71 -19.76 62.86
N TYR A 133 -20.70 -18.96 63.17
CA TYR A 133 -20.07 -18.03 62.25
C TYR A 133 -19.74 -18.79 60.95
N TYR A 134 -20.62 -18.70 59.95
CA TYR A 134 -20.36 -19.17 58.58
C TYR A 134 -19.21 -18.33 58.01
N GLY A 135 -17.98 -18.72 58.35
CA GLY A 135 -16.75 -18.25 57.76
C GLY A 135 -16.75 -18.66 56.30
N GLY A 136 -17.29 -17.79 55.43
CA GLY A 136 -17.08 -17.92 54.00
C GLY A 136 -15.59 -18.10 53.77
N ASP A 137 -15.23 -19.22 53.17
CA ASP A 137 -13.84 -19.61 52.90
C ASP A 137 -13.14 -18.42 52.20
N THR A 138 -12.28 -17.74 52.97
CA THR A 138 -11.52 -16.58 52.50
C THR A 138 -10.45 -17.00 51.49
N THR A 139 -10.16 -18.29 51.39
CA THR A 139 -9.18 -18.89 50.46
C THR A 139 -9.66 -18.79 49.02
N THR A 140 -10.93 -19.08 48.74
CA THR A 140 -11.50 -18.96 47.39
C THR A 140 -11.49 -17.50 46.91
N TYR A 141 -11.83 -16.55 47.80
CA TYR A 141 -11.79 -15.11 47.49
C TYR A 141 -10.36 -14.58 47.31
N ASN A 142 -9.44 -14.96 48.20
CA ASN A 142 -8.03 -14.54 48.12
C ASN A 142 -7.32 -15.14 46.89
N SER A 143 -7.64 -16.38 46.50
CA SER A 143 -7.11 -17.02 45.29
C SER A 143 -7.50 -16.25 44.02
N TYR A 144 -8.74 -15.77 43.94
CA TYR A 144 -9.21 -14.94 42.84
C TYR A 144 -8.47 -13.58 42.77
N ILE A 145 -8.30 -12.90 43.90
CA ILE A 145 -7.57 -11.62 43.99
C ILE A 145 -6.08 -11.80 43.67
N SER A 146 -5.45 -12.90 44.10
CA SER A 146 -4.07 -13.23 43.73
C SER A 146 -3.91 -13.50 42.23
N ASN A 147 -4.92 -14.06 41.57
CA ASN A 147 -4.92 -14.27 40.12
C ASN A 147 -5.10 -12.95 39.34
N MET A 148 -5.96 -12.03 39.80
CA MET A 148 -6.10 -10.68 39.21
C MET A 148 -4.84 -9.81 39.44
N ASN A 149 -4.13 -10.02 40.55
CA ASN A 149 -2.85 -9.36 40.84
C ASN A 149 -1.65 -10.16 40.33
N SER A 150 -1.87 -11.21 39.53
CA SER A 150 -0.76 -11.91 38.89
C SER A 150 -0.02 -10.93 37.97
N ALA A 151 1.31 -11.00 37.98
CA ALA A 151 2.14 -10.07 37.21
C ALA A 151 1.77 -10.05 35.72
N THR A 152 1.39 -11.20 35.18
CA THR A 152 0.90 -11.35 33.79
C THR A 152 -0.42 -10.63 33.56
N HIS A 153 -1.41 -10.76 34.46
CA HIS A 153 -2.69 -10.07 34.33
C HIS A 153 -2.53 -8.56 34.41
N VAL A 154 -1.73 -8.07 35.35
CA VAL A 154 -1.44 -6.64 35.51
C VAL A 154 -0.73 -6.07 34.27
N GLU A 155 0.19 -6.82 33.66
CA GLU A 155 0.81 -6.43 32.38
C GLU A 155 -0.20 -6.39 31.22
N HIS A 156 -1.10 -7.37 31.13
CA HIS A 156 -2.16 -7.37 30.13
C HIS A 156 -3.12 -6.17 30.30
N VAL A 157 -3.46 -5.80 31.53
CA VAL A 157 -4.30 -4.62 31.82
C VAL A 157 -3.59 -3.34 31.39
N LYS A 158 -2.30 -3.18 31.72
CA LYS A 158 -1.50 -2.04 31.28
C LYS A 158 -1.35 -1.97 29.75
N ALA A 159 -1.13 -3.10 29.11
CA ALA A 159 -1.05 -3.18 27.65
C ALA A 159 -2.39 -2.80 26.99
N ALA A 160 -3.51 -3.19 27.60
CA ALA A 160 -4.84 -2.82 27.14
C ALA A 160 -5.10 -1.30 27.29
N GLU A 161 -4.67 -0.69 28.39
CA GLU A 161 -4.73 0.77 28.57
C GLU A 161 -3.87 1.52 27.55
N GLN A 162 -2.65 1.06 27.29
CA GLN A 162 -1.77 1.62 26.27
C GLN A 162 -2.37 1.49 24.86
N LEU A 163 -2.94 0.33 24.53
CA LEU A 163 -3.64 0.13 23.26
C LEU A 163 -4.82 1.09 23.12
N ASN A 164 -5.64 1.24 24.16
CA ASN A 164 -6.75 2.19 24.14
C ASN A 164 -6.27 3.61 23.87
N LYS A 165 -5.16 4.05 24.49
CA LYS A 165 -4.58 5.37 24.20
C LYS A 165 -4.19 5.51 22.72
N LEU A 166 -3.49 4.52 22.16
CA LEU A 166 -3.09 4.52 20.74
C LEU A 166 -4.28 4.49 19.77
N LEU A 167 -5.38 3.86 20.17
CA LEU A 167 -6.62 3.85 19.38
C LEU A 167 -7.32 5.21 19.38
N HIS A 168 -7.27 5.96 20.49
CA HIS A 168 -7.79 7.33 20.55
C HIS A 168 -6.95 8.30 19.70
N ASP A 169 -5.62 8.14 19.74
CA ASP A 169 -4.68 8.97 18.97
C ASP A 169 -4.53 8.53 17.50
N ARG A 170 -5.35 7.60 17.03
CA ARG A 170 -5.25 7.04 15.66
C ARG A 170 -5.69 8.09 14.63
N PRO A 171 -4.85 8.41 13.63
CA PRO A 171 -5.23 9.33 12.56
C PRO A 171 -6.33 8.75 11.66
N ALA A 172 -7.11 9.64 11.05
CA ALA A 172 -8.15 9.29 10.09
C ALA A 172 -7.55 8.61 8.84
N PRO A 173 -8.24 7.65 8.21
CA PRO A 173 -7.74 6.95 7.03
C PRO A 173 -7.49 7.90 5.85
N GLU A 174 -8.26 8.99 5.73
CA GLU A 174 -8.08 10.00 4.69
C GLU A 174 -6.73 10.71 4.80
N GLU A 175 -6.32 11.10 6.02
CA GLU A 175 -5.00 11.72 6.24
C GLU A 175 -3.85 10.78 5.87
N LEU A 176 -4.03 9.47 6.08
CA LEU A 176 -3.02 8.48 5.71
C LEU A 176 -2.91 8.33 4.19
N VAL A 177 -4.01 8.55 3.45
CA VAL A 177 -4.01 8.58 1.98
C VAL A 177 -3.30 9.83 1.47
N GLU A 178 -3.58 11.00 2.06
CA GLU A 178 -2.91 12.25 1.71
C GLU A 178 -1.40 12.20 1.96
N LYS A 179 -0.99 11.57 3.08
CA LYS A 179 0.42 11.32 3.42
C LYS A 179 1.04 10.18 2.59
N ASN A 180 0.28 9.56 1.68
CA ASN A 180 0.69 8.44 0.84
C ASN A 180 1.21 7.23 1.63
N ILE A 181 0.66 7.02 2.84
CA ILE A 181 0.92 5.86 3.69
C ILE A 181 -0.09 4.75 3.37
N LEU A 182 -1.35 5.13 3.18
CA LEU A 182 -2.43 4.23 2.79
C LEU A 182 -2.79 4.46 1.31
N LYS A 183 -2.91 3.38 0.54
CA LYS A 183 -3.38 3.45 -0.85
C LYS A 183 -4.89 3.68 -0.90
N ASP A 184 -5.41 4.09 -2.06
CA ASP A 184 -6.84 4.37 -2.27
C ASP A 184 -7.76 3.31 -1.60
N PRO A 185 -8.51 3.65 -0.52
CA PRO A 185 -9.29 2.68 0.25
C PRO A 185 -10.49 2.14 -0.53
N LYS A 186 -10.80 2.77 -1.67
CA LYS A 186 -11.83 2.35 -2.61
C LYS A 186 -11.43 1.11 -3.42
N VAL A 187 -10.13 0.89 -3.63
CA VAL A 187 -9.63 -0.24 -4.40
C VAL A 187 -9.37 -1.42 -3.46
N ALA A 188 -9.92 -2.58 -3.81
CA ALA A 188 -9.72 -3.80 -3.04
C ALA A 188 -8.21 -4.12 -2.90
N PRO A 189 -7.72 -4.56 -1.72
CA PRO A 189 -6.28 -4.78 -1.47
C PRO A 189 -5.58 -5.64 -2.53
N ALA A 190 -6.25 -6.68 -3.04
CA ALA A 190 -5.71 -7.56 -4.07
C ALA A 190 -5.49 -6.88 -5.44
N LEU A 191 -6.21 -5.78 -5.73
CA LEU A 191 -6.15 -5.07 -7.01
C LEU A 191 -5.28 -3.80 -6.96
N GLN A 192 -4.81 -3.40 -5.77
CA GLN A 192 -4.05 -2.16 -5.62
C GLN A 192 -2.79 -2.14 -6.49
N GLN A 193 -2.07 -3.26 -6.54
CA GLN A 193 -0.86 -3.39 -7.36
C GLN A 193 -1.16 -3.20 -8.85
N HIS A 194 -2.17 -3.90 -9.38
CA HIS A 194 -2.54 -3.78 -10.79
C HIS A 194 -3.10 -2.40 -11.15
N ALA A 195 -3.85 -1.78 -10.23
CA ALA A 195 -4.35 -0.42 -10.44
C ALA A 195 -3.19 0.60 -10.53
N GLU A 196 -2.15 0.45 -9.72
CA GLU A 196 -0.96 1.29 -9.76
C GLU A 196 -0.10 1.03 -11.00
N GLU A 197 0.04 -0.24 -11.39
CA GLU A 197 0.73 -0.63 -12.62
C GLU A 197 0.05 -0.02 -13.85
N LEU A 198 -1.29 -0.06 -13.91
CA LEU A 198 -2.06 0.59 -14.96
C LEU A 198 -1.85 2.11 -14.95
N LYS A 199 -1.95 2.77 -13.78
CA LYS A 199 -1.73 4.22 -13.65
C LYS A 199 -0.31 4.58 -14.12
N LYS A 200 0.69 3.79 -13.76
CA LYS A 200 2.08 3.97 -14.19
C LYS A 200 2.22 3.81 -15.71
N ALA A 201 1.69 2.75 -16.29
CA ALA A 201 1.75 2.53 -17.75
C ALA A 201 1.06 3.68 -18.52
N GLN A 202 -0.11 4.13 -18.04
CA GLN A 202 -0.78 5.30 -18.62
C GLN A 202 0.08 6.57 -18.53
N LEU A 203 0.73 6.81 -17.39
CA LEU A 203 1.66 7.93 -17.25
C LEU A 203 2.85 7.79 -18.20
N GLU A 204 3.44 6.61 -18.31
CA GLU A 204 4.53 6.32 -19.24
C GLU A 204 4.11 6.63 -20.69
N ASP A 205 2.97 6.12 -21.15
CA ASP A 205 2.44 6.37 -22.49
C ASP A 205 2.18 7.86 -22.75
N THR A 206 1.67 8.60 -21.76
CA THR A 206 1.45 10.04 -21.91
C THR A 206 2.76 10.82 -21.96
N LEU A 207 3.79 10.36 -21.23
CA LEU A 207 5.09 11.00 -21.19
C LEU A 207 5.88 10.71 -22.46
N THR A 208 5.87 9.48 -22.97
CA THR A 208 6.52 9.12 -24.24
C THR A 208 5.96 9.97 -25.37
N HIS A 209 4.63 10.06 -25.49
CA HIS A 209 3.98 10.92 -26.48
C HIS A 209 4.40 12.40 -26.33
N LYS A 210 4.44 12.95 -25.10
CA LYS A 210 4.85 14.35 -24.85
C LYS A 210 6.33 14.61 -25.14
N ILE A 211 7.18 13.60 -24.96
CA ILE A 211 8.61 13.68 -25.27
C ILE A 211 8.83 13.67 -26.79
N GLU A 212 8.09 12.84 -27.52
CA GLU A 212 8.12 12.80 -28.99
C GLU A 212 7.65 14.14 -29.58
N SER A 213 6.58 14.73 -29.02
CA SER A 213 6.04 16.02 -29.44
C SER A 213 6.72 17.22 -28.78
N ARG A 214 7.94 17.08 -28.25
CA ARG A 214 8.62 18.16 -27.53
C ARG A 214 9.09 19.25 -28.51
N PRO A 215 8.62 20.50 -28.40
CA PRO A 215 9.04 21.58 -29.29
C PRO A 215 10.50 21.97 -29.07
N ALA A 216 11.14 22.45 -30.13
CA ALA A 216 12.50 22.96 -30.08
C ALA A 216 12.55 24.31 -29.32
N PRO A 217 13.67 24.64 -28.64
CA PRO A 217 13.77 25.89 -27.88
C PRO A 217 13.58 27.14 -28.74
N GLU A 218 13.91 27.09 -30.04
CA GLU A 218 13.73 28.18 -30.98
C GLU A 218 12.24 28.47 -31.25
N GLU A 219 11.40 27.44 -31.28
CA GLU A 219 9.93 27.61 -31.42
C GLU A 219 9.35 28.28 -30.18
N LEU A 220 9.85 27.93 -28.99
CA LEU A 220 9.43 28.56 -27.73
C LEU A 220 9.86 30.03 -27.65
N VAL A 221 11.03 30.35 -28.21
CA VAL A 221 11.50 31.73 -28.38
C VAL A 221 10.58 32.51 -29.32
N GLN A 222 10.24 31.93 -30.47
CA GLN A 222 9.35 32.56 -31.44
C GLN A 222 7.96 32.84 -30.85
N GLN A 223 7.47 31.93 -30.00
CA GLN A 223 6.21 32.09 -29.27
C GLN A 223 6.32 33.04 -28.05
N HIS A 224 7.48 33.67 -27.80
CA HIS A 224 7.73 34.54 -26.64
C HIS A 224 7.51 33.83 -25.28
N ILE A 225 7.66 32.50 -25.23
CA ILE A 225 7.64 31.72 -23.99
C ILE A 225 9.03 31.72 -23.35
N LEU A 226 10.08 31.60 -24.17
CA LEU A 226 11.48 31.67 -23.76
C LEU A 226 12.12 32.97 -24.27
N HIS A 227 13.00 33.57 -23.48
CA HIS A 227 13.73 34.78 -23.88
C HIS A 227 14.97 34.43 -24.72
N GLU A 228 15.26 35.22 -25.76
CA GLU A 228 16.46 35.13 -26.62
C GLU A 228 17.76 35.57 -25.91
N THR A 229 18.04 35.03 -24.72
CA THR A 229 19.21 35.43 -23.95
C THR A 229 20.11 34.25 -23.63
N SER A 230 21.41 34.41 -23.90
CA SER A 230 22.47 33.49 -23.48
C SER A 230 22.80 33.59 -21.97
N VAL A 231 21.95 34.25 -21.19
CA VAL A 231 22.16 34.49 -19.76
C VAL A 231 21.59 33.33 -18.95
N ALA A 232 22.24 32.99 -17.84
CA ALA A 232 21.80 31.92 -16.95
C ALA A 232 20.36 32.14 -16.43
N PRO A 233 19.53 31.09 -16.27
CA PRO A 233 18.09 31.21 -15.91
C PRO A 233 17.81 32.07 -14.69
N GLY A 234 18.66 32.00 -13.66
CA GLY A 234 18.47 32.77 -12.41
C GLY A 234 18.59 34.29 -12.56
N ILE A 235 19.23 34.81 -13.61
CA ILE A 235 19.47 36.24 -13.81
C ILE A 235 18.66 36.80 -14.98
N GLN A 236 17.99 35.95 -15.77
CA GLN A 236 17.23 36.37 -16.96
C GLN A 236 16.22 37.47 -16.65
N GLN A 237 15.44 37.30 -15.57
CA GLN A 237 14.44 38.29 -15.14
C GLN A 237 15.05 39.67 -14.86
N GLN A 238 16.17 39.72 -14.12
CA GLN A 238 16.84 40.97 -13.80
C GLN A 238 17.42 41.65 -15.05
N THR A 239 17.96 40.86 -15.98
CA THR A 239 18.45 41.41 -17.24
C THR A 239 17.33 41.99 -18.10
N GLU A 240 16.17 41.36 -18.12
CA GLU A 240 15.01 41.84 -18.88
C GLU A 240 14.42 43.11 -18.26
N GLU A 241 14.30 43.15 -16.93
CA GLU A 241 13.86 44.33 -16.20
C GLU A 241 14.80 45.51 -16.45
N LEU A 242 16.12 45.29 -16.41
CA LEU A 242 17.12 46.30 -16.74
C LEU A 242 17.01 46.76 -18.19
N LYS A 243 16.84 45.84 -19.15
CA LYS A 243 16.63 46.18 -20.57
C LYS A 243 15.37 47.03 -20.74
N ARG A 244 14.27 46.67 -20.08
CA ARG A 244 13.02 47.43 -20.12
C ARG A 244 13.21 48.84 -19.58
N ALA A 245 13.85 49.00 -18.43
CA ALA A 245 14.13 50.31 -17.84
C ALA A 245 15.05 51.18 -18.74
N GLN A 246 16.06 50.57 -19.36
CA GLN A 246 16.93 51.25 -20.32
C GLN A 246 16.16 51.71 -21.57
N LEU A 247 15.29 50.84 -22.10
CA LEU A 247 14.43 51.18 -23.24
C LEU A 247 13.46 52.31 -22.88
N GLU A 248 12.86 52.27 -21.69
CA GLU A 248 11.95 53.32 -21.21
C GLU A 248 12.65 54.68 -21.13
N SER A 249 13.82 54.74 -20.48
CA SER A 249 14.63 55.97 -20.41
C SER A 249 15.00 56.50 -21.80
N THR A 250 15.41 55.59 -22.70
CA THR A 250 15.77 55.94 -24.09
C THR A 250 14.58 56.49 -24.87
N LEU A 251 13.41 55.87 -24.73
CA LEU A 251 12.18 56.32 -25.39
C LEU A 251 11.72 57.65 -24.81
N ASN A 252 11.80 57.84 -23.49
CA ASN A 252 11.42 59.10 -22.84
C ASN A 252 12.25 60.28 -23.38
N SER A 253 13.57 60.13 -23.46
CA SER A 253 14.45 61.17 -24.04
C SER A 253 14.12 61.49 -25.51
N LYS A 254 13.74 60.48 -26.31
CA LYS A 254 13.33 60.66 -27.72
C LYS A 254 11.97 61.36 -27.84
N LEU A 255 11.07 61.14 -26.90
CA LEU A 255 9.75 61.76 -26.87
C LEU A 255 9.80 63.22 -26.41
N GLU A 256 10.71 63.57 -25.50
CA GLU A 256 10.95 64.96 -25.07
C GLU A 256 11.33 65.88 -26.24
N HIS A 257 12.10 65.36 -27.19
CA HIS A 257 12.56 66.09 -28.38
C HIS A 257 11.67 65.86 -29.60
N ARG A 258 10.40 65.50 -29.40
CA ARG A 258 9.46 65.25 -30.50
C ARG A 258 9.21 66.55 -31.28
N PRO A 259 9.53 66.61 -32.59
CA PRO A 259 9.34 67.82 -33.39
C PRO A 259 7.85 68.15 -33.51
N THR A 260 7.54 69.45 -33.53
CA THR A 260 6.18 69.94 -33.68
C THR A 260 5.69 69.75 -35.13
N PRO A 261 4.37 69.76 -35.39
CA PRO A 261 3.82 69.54 -36.72
C PRO A 261 4.34 70.55 -37.76
N GLU A 262 4.54 71.80 -37.35
CA GLU A 262 5.04 72.87 -38.21
C GLU A 262 6.47 72.60 -38.71
N GLU A 263 7.32 72.02 -37.84
CA GLU A 263 8.68 71.63 -38.22
C GLU A 263 8.70 70.50 -39.25
N LEU A 264 7.71 69.61 -39.23
CA LEU A 264 7.58 68.51 -40.19
C LEU A 264 7.11 69.00 -41.57
N VAL A 265 6.18 69.97 -41.61
CA VAL A 265 5.75 70.64 -42.85
C VAL A 265 6.93 71.41 -43.47
N LYS A 266 7.72 72.12 -42.65
CA LYS A 266 8.94 72.81 -43.12
C LYS A 266 9.97 71.84 -43.71
N LYS A 267 10.02 70.61 -43.21
CA LYS A 267 10.86 69.52 -43.72
C LYS A 267 10.24 68.78 -44.91
N HIS A 268 9.07 69.20 -45.40
CA HIS A 268 8.33 68.61 -46.54
C HIS A 268 7.97 67.13 -46.34
N ILE A 269 7.73 66.70 -45.10
CA ILE A 269 7.35 65.32 -44.76
C ILE A 269 5.83 65.16 -44.64
N LEU A 270 5.14 66.24 -44.25
CA LEU A 270 3.68 66.35 -44.10
C LEU A 270 3.13 67.48 -44.97
#